data_AF-A0A9E4C985-F1
#
_entry.id   AF-A0A9E4C985-F1
#
_cell.length_a   1.000
_cell.length_b   1.000
_cell.length_c   1.000
_cell.angle_alpha   90.00
_cell.angle_beta   90.00
_cell.angle_gamma   90.00
#
_symmetry.space_group_name_H-M   'P 1'
#
loop_
_entity.id
_entity.type
_entity.pdbx_description
1 polymer ?
#
loop_
_entity_poly.entity_id
_entity_poly.type
_entity_poly.pdbx_seq_one_letter_code
_entity_poly.pdbx_strand_id
1 'polypeptide(L)'
;MLRLSAGLLMLAVVSSVGCTSQQCRPCGPGYLGNILVPQGFLGADFHNACYGHDACYATPGSDRLCCDQQFHQDMVDACECSSHPVLCRLRAKQWYWQVRAHGRRSFRVAQREGAACACCDCNSAEEVVSDAAPQQQQ
;
A
#
# COMPACT_ATOMS: atom_id res chain seq x y z
N MET A 1 60.70 -16.92 -10.71
CA MET A 1 59.85 -16.25 -9.72
C MET A 1 58.62 -15.74 -10.45
N LEU A 2 57.40 -16.21 -10.14
CA LEU A 2 56.16 -15.51 -10.49
C LEU A 2 55.03 -16.10 -9.63
N ARG A 3 54.52 -15.32 -8.67
CA ARG A 3 53.34 -15.67 -7.86
C ARG A 3 52.13 -14.97 -8.50
N LEU A 4 51.17 -15.76 -9.00
CA LEU A 4 49.90 -15.24 -9.50
C LEU A 4 48.95 -15.08 -8.30
N SER A 5 48.72 -13.84 -7.88
CA SER A 5 47.72 -13.49 -6.87
C SER A 5 46.35 -13.51 -7.53
N ALA A 6 45.50 -14.48 -7.18
CA ALA A 6 44.10 -14.48 -7.55
C ALA A 6 43.38 -13.36 -6.77
N GLY A 7 43.16 -12.23 -7.43
CA GLY A 7 42.36 -11.13 -6.89
C GLY A 7 40.88 -11.53 -6.88
N LEU A 8 40.35 -11.78 -5.69
CA LEU A 8 38.93 -12.00 -5.46
C LEU A 8 38.20 -10.67 -5.69
N LEU A 9 37.58 -10.52 -6.87
CA LEU A 9 36.75 -9.36 -7.20
C LEU A 9 35.44 -9.46 -6.41
N MET A 10 35.38 -8.79 -5.26
CA MET A 10 34.14 -8.60 -4.50
C MET A 10 33.18 -7.74 -5.32
N LEU A 11 32.24 -8.38 -6.01
CA LEU A 11 31.09 -7.71 -6.61
C LEU A 11 30.26 -7.09 -5.50
N ALA A 12 30.37 -5.78 -5.32
CA ALA A 12 29.49 -5.02 -4.46
C ALA A 12 28.06 -5.10 -5.02
N VAL A 13 27.18 -5.80 -4.30
CA VAL A 13 25.75 -5.85 -4.62
C VAL A 13 25.17 -4.48 -4.26
N VAL A 14 24.97 -3.63 -5.28
CA VAL A 14 24.33 -2.33 -5.10
C VAL A 14 22.82 -2.58 -5.01
N SER A 15 22.31 -2.74 -3.80
CA SER A 15 20.88 -2.81 -3.55
C SER A 15 20.27 -1.44 -3.81
N SER A 16 19.73 -1.24 -5.01
CA SER A 16 18.92 -0.06 -5.31
C SER A 16 17.71 -0.05 -4.37
N VAL A 17 17.60 0.98 -3.52
CA VAL A 17 16.38 1.27 -2.76
C VAL A 17 15.33 1.77 -3.77
N GLY A 18 14.75 0.84 -4.53
CA GLY A 18 13.56 1.09 -5.31
C GLY A 18 12.36 1.04 -4.39
N CYS A 19 11.57 2.10 -4.34
CA CYS A 19 10.24 2.01 -3.73
C CYS A 19 9.44 0.97 -4.51
N THR A 20 8.84 0.00 -3.81
CA THR A 20 7.86 -0.89 -4.43
C THR A 20 6.66 -0.05 -4.92
N SER A 21 5.90 -0.54 -5.91
CA SER A 21 4.76 0.21 -6.46
C SER A 21 3.72 0.58 -5.38
N GLN A 22 3.62 -0.19 -4.29
CA GLN A 22 2.78 0.11 -3.13
C GLN A 22 3.34 1.29 -2.31
N GLN A 23 4.67 1.44 -2.22
CA GLN A 23 5.27 2.57 -1.50
C GLN A 23 5.22 3.91 -2.29
N CYS A 24 5.27 3.88 -3.61
CA CYS A 24 5.18 5.14 -4.39
C CYS A 24 3.76 5.52 -4.77
N ARG A 25 2.82 4.58 -4.75
CA ARG A 25 1.43 4.78 -5.16
C ARG A 25 0.53 3.92 -4.27
N PRO A 26 0.31 4.32 -3.01
CA PRO A 26 -0.39 3.52 -2.03
C PRO A 26 -1.89 3.40 -2.33
N CYS A 27 -2.48 4.37 -3.04
CA CYS A 27 -3.90 4.33 -3.33
C CYS A 27 -4.18 3.30 -4.43
N GLY A 28 -4.91 2.24 -4.08
CA GLY A 28 -5.39 1.23 -5.01
C GLY A 28 -5.24 -0.19 -4.47
N PRO A 29 -5.66 -1.20 -5.25
CA PRO A 29 -5.63 -2.60 -4.83
C PRO A 29 -4.26 -3.29 -4.99
N GLY A 30 -3.18 -2.54 -5.24
CA GLY A 30 -1.86 -3.06 -5.60
C GLY A 30 -1.65 -3.24 -7.11
N TYR A 31 -0.45 -3.71 -7.48
CA TYR A 31 -0.05 -4.01 -8.86
C TYR A 31 -0.28 -2.84 -9.86
N LEU A 32 -0.73 -3.14 -11.09
CA LEU A 32 -1.09 -2.14 -12.09
C LEU A 32 -2.31 -1.28 -11.66
N GLY A 33 -3.08 -1.73 -10.67
CA GLY A 33 -4.23 -0.99 -10.15
C GLY A 33 -3.85 0.37 -9.58
N ASN A 34 -2.71 0.45 -8.89
CA ASN A 34 -2.23 1.71 -8.29
C ASN A 34 -1.80 2.74 -9.33
N ILE A 35 -1.43 2.30 -10.54
CA ILE A 35 -1.05 3.20 -11.65
C ILE A 35 -2.27 3.97 -12.15
N LEU A 36 -3.41 3.30 -12.27
CA LEU A 36 -4.64 3.88 -12.81
C LEU A 36 -5.42 4.70 -11.79
N VAL A 37 -5.21 4.46 -10.50
CA VAL A 37 -5.85 5.22 -9.42
C VAL A 37 -5.09 6.54 -9.23
N PRO A 38 -5.74 7.70 -9.39
CA PRO A 38 -5.13 9.00 -9.09
C PRO A 38 -4.77 9.07 -7.61
N GLN A 39 -3.57 9.53 -7.25
CA GLN A 39 -3.11 9.56 -5.85
C GLN A 39 -3.44 10.89 -5.14
N GLY A 40 -4.33 11.69 -5.72
CA GLY A 40 -4.61 13.05 -5.29
C GLY A 40 -5.66 13.74 -6.17
N PHE A 41 -5.97 15.00 -5.88
CA PHE A 41 -6.97 15.76 -6.63
C PHE A 41 -6.69 17.28 -6.68
N LEU A 42 -6.41 17.79 -7.88
CA LEU A 42 -6.22 19.22 -8.17
C LEU A 42 -5.27 19.95 -7.19
N GLY A 43 -4.16 19.30 -6.83
CA GLY A 43 -3.15 19.81 -5.90
C GLY A 43 -3.20 19.20 -4.49
N ALA A 44 -4.30 18.53 -4.12
CA ALA A 44 -4.34 17.73 -2.89
C ALA A 44 -3.58 16.42 -3.06
N ASP A 45 -2.84 16.03 -2.03
CA ASP A 45 -2.10 14.78 -1.95
C ASP A 45 -2.84 13.78 -1.03
N PHE A 46 -3.23 12.63 -1.56
CA PHE A 46 -3.92 11.57 -0.80
C PHE A 46 -3.01 10.40 -0.42
N HIS A 47 -1.70 10.43 -0.71
CA HIS A 47 -0.81 9.31 -0.40
C HIS A 47 -0.85 8.97 1.10
N ASN A 48 -0.72 9.97 1.98
CA ASN A 48 -0.74 9.77 3.42
C ASN A 48 -2.06 9.18 3.93
N ALA A 49 -3.20 9.61 3.36
CA ALA A 49 -4.50 9.05 3.69
C ALA A 49 -4.61 7.57 3.30
N CYS A 50 -4.13 7.21 2.11
CA CYS A 50 -4.11 5.82 1.64
C CYS A 50 -3.18 4.94 2.49
N TYR A 51 -2.01 5.46 2.85
CA TYR A 51 -1.10 4.78 3.76
C TYR A 51 -1.71 4.52 5.14
N GLY A 52 -2.36 5.54 5.72
CA GLY A 52 -3.06 5.41 7.00
C GLY A 52 -4.20 4.39 6.93
N HIS A 53 -4.94 4.36 5.81
CA HIS A 53 -6.03 3.41 5.59
C HIS A 53 -5.53 1.96 5.52
N ASP A 54 -4.51 1.70 4.70
CA ASP A 54 -3.92 0.36 4.57
C ASP A 54 -3.30 -0.12 5.89
N ALA A 55 -2.61 0.77 6.62
CA ALA A 55 -2.05 0.46 7.94
C ALA A 55 -3.15 0.14 8.97
N CYS A 56 -4.26 0.90 8.96
CA CYS A 56 -5.41 0.61 9.81
C CYS A 56 -6.04 -0.74 9.45
N TYR A 57 -6.16 -1.06 8.16
CA TYR A 57 -6.62 -2.35 7.67
C TYR A 57 -5.72 -3.51 8.10
N ALA A 58 -4.40 -3.29 8.18
CA ALA A 58 -3.43 -4.29 8.62
C ALA A 58 -3.35 -4.45 10.15
N THR A 59 -3.92 -3.53 10.93
CA THR A 59 -3.89 -3.61 12.40
C THR A 59 -4.86 -4.67 12.90
N PRO A 60 -4.41 -5.76 13.55
CA PRO A 60 -5.30 -6.84 13.99
C PRO A 60 -6.42 -6.34 14.90
N GLY A 61 -7.66 -6.72 14.59
CA GLY A 61 -8.83 -6.37 15.39
C GLY A 61 -9.33 -4.94 15.20
N SER A 62 -8.79 -4.20 14.24
CA SER A 62 -9.31 -2.88 13.89
C SER A 62 -10.75 -2.98 13.35
N ASP A 63 -11.54 -1.91 13.55
CA ASP A 63 -12.87 -1.82 12.98
C ASP A 63 -12.80 -1.18 11.59
N ARG A 64 -13.30 -1.89 10.57
CA ARG A 64 -13.26 -1.42 9.19
C ARG A 64 -13.98 -0.08 9.01
N LEU A 65 -15.11 0.11 9.70
CA LEU A 65 -15.88 1.35 9.57
C LEU A 65 -15.08 2.54 10.12
N CYS A 66 -14.42 2.36 11.27
CA CYS A 66 -13.51 3.34 11.85
C CYS A 66 -12.34 3.66 10.88
N CYS A 67 -11.69 2.64 10.31
CA CYS A 67 -10.63 2.85 9.30
C CYS A 67 -11.13 3.64 8.09
N ASP A 68 -12.30 3.28 7.54
CA ASP A 68 -12.88 3.96 6.39
C ASP A 68 -13.25 5.43 6.72
N GLN A 69 -13.69 5.71 7.94
CA GLN A 69 -14.00 7.07 8.41
C GLN A 69 -12.74 7.92 8.58
N GLN A 70 -11.68 7.37 9.19
CA GLN A 70 -10.40 8.06 9.32
C GLN A 70 -9.81 8.41 7.95
N PHE A 71 -9.83 7.44 7.02
CA PHE A 71 -9.42 7.67 5.63
C PHE A 71 -10.17 8.82 4.95
N HIS A 72 -11.48 8.90 5.15
CA HIS A 72 -12.28 10.02 4.63
C HIS A 72 -11.85 11.35 5.23
N GLN A 73 -11.62 11.40 6.54
CA GLN A 73 -11.19 12.62 7.23
C GLN A 73 -9.80 13.07 6.74
N ASP A 74 -8.85 12.15 6.65
CA ASP A 74 -7.48 12.45 6.18
C ASP A 74 -7.47 13.02 4.76
N MET A 75 -8.31 12.50 3.86
CA MET A 75 -8.48 13.07 2.51
C MET A 75 -9.13 14.46 2.55
N VAL A 76 -10.11 14.67 3.43
CA VAL A 76 -10.80 15.96 3.59
C VAL A 76 -9.83 17.02 4.12
N ASP A 77 -8.92 16.65 5.02
CA ASP A 77 -7.88 17.53 5.54
C ASP A 77 -6.86 17.85 4.44
N ALA A 78 -6.44 16.86 3.64
CA ALA A 78 -5.58 17.08 2.47
C ALA A 78 -6.19 18.05 1.42
N CYS A 79 -7.51 18.17 1.38
CA CYS A 79 -8.20 19.09 0.47
C CYS A 79 -7.98 20.58 0.78
N GLU A 80 -7.45 20.93 1.95
CA GLU A 80 -7.08 22.31 2.27
C GLU A 80 -5.98 22.85 1.34
N CYS A 81 -5.12 21.96 0.85
CA CYS A 81 -4.06 22.29 -0.11
C CYS A 81 -4.51 22.24 -1.57
N SER A 82 -5.79 21.92 -1.84
CA SER A 82 -6.32 21.85 -3.21
C SER A 82 -6.61 23.23 -3.77
N SER A 83 -6.40 23.40 -5.08
CA SER A 83 -6.90 24.57 -5.82
C SER A 83 -8.44 24.64 -5.86
N HIS A 84 -9.13 23.52 -5.62
CA HIS A 84 -10.59 23.43 -5.61
C HIS A 84 -11.10 22.61 -4.41
N PRO A 85 -11.09 23.16 -3.18
CA PRO A 85 -11.37 22.41 -1.96
C PRO A 85 -12.75 21.73 -1.93
N VAL A 86 -13.79 22.36 -2.49
CA VAL A 86 -15.15 21.78 -2.53
C VAL A 86 -15.19 20.53 -3.43
N LEU A 87 -14.63 20.61 -4.63
CA LEU A 87 -14.56 19.46 -5.55
C LEU A 87 -13.69 18.34 -4.97
N CYS A 88 -12.60 18.71 -4.29
CA CYS A 88 -11.75 17.77 -3.58
C CYS A 88 -12.52 17.01 -2.50
N ARG A 89 -13.31 17.68 -1.65
CA ARG A 89 -14.12 17.02 -0.61
C ARG A 89 -15.19 16.10 -1.22
N LEU A 90 -15.78 16.47 -2.36
CA LEU A 90 -16.69 15.58 -3.09
C LEU A 90 -15.97 14.32 -3.61
N ARG A 91 -14.74 14.47 -4.10
CA ARG A 91 -13.89 13.35 -4.51
C ARG A 91 -13.50 12.45 -3.33
N ALA A 92 -13.11 13.03 -2.20
CA ALA A 92 -12.82 12.32 -0.96
C ALA A 92 -14.04 11.48 -0.51
N LYS A 93 -15.24 12.09 -0.54
CA LYS A 93 -16.49 11.37 -0.25
C LYS A 93 -16.72 10.22 -1.23
N GLN A 94 -16.48 10.41 -2.53
CA GLN A 94 -16.62 9.35 -3.53
C GLN A 94 -15.66 8.17 -3.23
N TRP A 95 -14.44 8.45 -2.82
CA TRP A 95 -13.46 7.43 -2.44
C TRP A 95 -13.87 6.68 -1.18
N TYR A 96 -14.37 7.39 -0.17
CA TYR A 96 -14.97 6.79 1.01
C TYR A 96 -16.11 5.81 0.66
N TRP A 97 -17.02 6.19 -0.24
CA TRP A 97 -18.08 5.28 -0.70
C TRP A 97 -17.54 4.03 -1.41
N GLN A 98 -16.47 4.17 -2.20
CA GLN A 98 -15.84 3.03 -2.87
C GLN A 98 -15.25 2.03 -1.88
N VAL A 99 -14.48 2.48 -0.87
CA VAL A 99 -13.92 1.57 0.14
C VAL A 99 -15.02 0.96 1.03
N ARG A 100 -16.10 1.72 1.30
CA ARG A 100 -17.26 1.21 2.02
C ARG A 100 -17.96 0.07 1.28
N ALA A 101 -18.08 0.18 -0.05
CA ALA A 101 -18.73 -0.79 -0.92
C ALA A 101 -17.84 -2.00 -1.25
N HIS A 102 -16.56 -1.78 -1.57
CA HIS A 102 -15.68 -2.81 -2.14
C HIS A 102 -14.52 -3.23 -1.23
N GLY A 103 -14.23 -2.50 -0.15
CA GLY A 103 -13.07 -2.72 0.72
C GLY A 103 -13.12 -3.97 1.60
N ARG A 104 -14.26 -4.69 1.68
CA ARG A 104 -14.42 -5.86 2.56
C ARG A 104 -13.39 -6.97 2.29
N ARG A 105 -13.07 -7.24 1.02
CA ARG A 105 -12.09 -8.28 0.67
C ARG A 105 -10.69 -7.86 1.10
N SER A 106 -10.26 -6.65 0.73
CA SER A 106 -8.95 -6.10 1.10
C SER A 106 -8.77 -6.04 2.62
N PHE A 107 -9.78 -5.57 3.35
CA PHE A 107 -9.77 -5.57 4.81
C PHE A 107 -9.53 -6.96 5.40
N ARG A 108 -10.26 -7.98 4.94
CA ARG A 108 -10.09 -9.36 5.45
C ARG A 108 -8.73 -9.97 5.12
N VAL A 109 -8.15 -9.62 3.98
CA VAL A 109 -6.80 -10.06 3.60
C VAL A 109 -5.78 -9.39 4.52
N ALA A 110 -5.84 -8.06 4.64
CA ALA A 110 -4.95 -7.30 5.50
C ALA A 110 -5.04 -7.71 6.98
N GLN A 111 -6.24 -8.03 7.49
CA GLN A 111 -6.40 -8.56 8.86
C GLN A 111 -5.75 -9.93 9.05
N ARG A 112 -5.76 -10.81 8.03
CA ARG A 112 -5.09 -12.11 8.11
C ARG A 112 -3.58 -11.96 8.07
N GLU A 113 -3.07 -11.09 7.19
CA GLU A 113 -1.65 -10.80 7.05
C GLU A 113 -1.10 -10.07 8.29
N GLY A 114 -1.85 -9.08 8.80
CA GLY A 114 -1.55 -8.38 10.03
C GLY A 114 -1.56 -9.28 11.26
N ALA A 115 -2.52 -10.21 11.35
CA ALA A 115 -2.54 -11.21 12.42
C ALA A 115 -1.37 -12.21 12.31
N ALA A 116 -0.89 -12.51 11.10
CA ALA A 116 0.31 -13.32 10.90
C ALA A 116 1.56 -12.60 11.42
N CYS A 117 1.68 -11.30 11.20
CA CYS A 117 2.75 -10.47 11.80
C CYS A 117 2.59 -10.25 13.32
N ALA A 118 1.39 -10.44 13.88
CA ALA A 118 1.18 -10.37 15.33
C ALA A 118 1.73 -11.57 16.09
N CYS A 119 2.04 -12.68 15.39
CA CYS A 119 2.41 -13.94 16.01
C CYS A 119 3.85 -14.39 15.77
N CYS A 120 4.61 -13.89 14.77
CA CYS A 120 5.96 -14.40 14.52
C CYS A 120 6.96 -13.36 13.96
N ASP A 121 8.05 -13.19 14.73
CA ASP A 121 9.46 -12.99 14.36
C ASP A 121 9.86 -12.38 13.00
N CYS A 122 10.76 -11.40 13.10
CA CYS A 122 11.37 -10.62 12.02
C CYS A 122 12.30 -11.38 11.05
N ASN A 123 12.12 -12.69 10.80
CA ASN A 123 13.08 -13.52 10.04
C ASN A 123 12.51 -14.38 8.88
N SER A 124 11.29 -14.15 8.39
CA SER A 124 10.70 -14.99 7.31
C SER A 124 10.33 -14.23 6.03
N ALA A 125 11.14 -13.28 5.58
CA ALA A 125 10.93 -12.57 4.32
C ALA A 125 11.47 -13.31 3.06
N GLU A 126 11.87 -14.57 3.18
CA GLU A 126 12.38 -15.37 2.05
C GLU A 126 11.73 -16.76 2.02
N GLU A 127 10.47 -16.85 1.57
CA GLU A 127 9.90 -18.00 0.84
C GLU A 127 8.40 -17.77 0.58
N VAL A 128 8.08 -16.91 -0.41
CA VAL A 128 6.81 -17.01 -1.15
C VAL A 128 7.15 -16.96 -2.64
N VAL A 129 7.82 -18.02 -3.10
CA VAL A 129 7.89 -18.41 -4.52
C VAL A 129 7.02 -19.66 -4.67
N SER A 130 6.19 -19.68 -5.72
CA SER A 130 5.15 -20.66 -6.10
C SER A 130 3.98 -20.75 -5.11
N ASP A 131 2.75 -20.28 -5.41
CA ASP A 131 1.95 -20.70 -6.55
C ASP A 131 1.00 -19.60 -7.03
N ALA A 132 1.23 -19.11 -8.26
CA ALA A 132 0.22 -18.39 -9.02
C ALA A 132 -0.78 -19.40 -9.58
N ALA A 133 -1.85 -19.70 -8.85
CA ALA A 133 -3.02 -20.35 -9.41
C ALA A 133 -3.94 -19.28 -10.06
N PRO A 134 -4.43 -19.50 -11.30
CA PRO A 134 -5.27 -18.53 -12.00
C PRO A 134 -6.65 -18.46 -11.35
N GLN A 135 -7.10 -17.27 -10.95
CA GLN A 135 -8.47 -17.05 -10.51
C GLN A 135 -9.41 -17.11 -11.71
N GLN A 136 -10.14 -18.21 -11.87
CA GLN A 136 -11.29 -18.31 -12.76
C GLN A 136 -12.48 -17.52 -12.17
N GLN A 137 -13.08 -16.70 -13.02
CA GLN A 137 -14.37 -16.05 -12.82
C GLN A 137 -15.50 -17.08 -12.71
N GLN A 138 -16.30 -16.98 -11.66
CA GLN A 138 -17.73 -17.29 -11.65
C GLN A 138 -18.45 -16.28 -10.77
#